data_AF-A0A383C3Q1-F1
#
_entry.id   AF-A0A383C3Q1-F1
#
_cell.length_a   1.000
_cell.length_b   1.000
_cell.length_c   1.000
_cell.angle_alpha   90.00
_cell.angle_beta   90.00
_cell.angle_gamma   90.00
#
_symmetry.space_group_name_H-M   'P 1'
#
loop_
_entity.id
_entity.type
_entity.pdbx_description
1 polymer ?
#
loop_
_entity_poly.entity_id
_entity_poly.type
_entity_poly.pdbx_seq_one_letter_code
_entity_poly.pdbx_strand_id
1 'polypeptide(L)'
;KLGSEVNLKYILYFSSTTLLPSIIIAAFSLILFNVGLQRYFDDKMKSIVNNSSELAKNYVEQTRNSIEADILLMVLDINNQSALYYENPKRFLNLLTSQRLLRRLDEVHLIDSSANIIMSNIVDPNINFVPPTEEAFDVSLDGKPVRISDPSTNRTSALVKLNNFIDTYLYIVRFMDPNVINYLKQTGDAISFYYSVQDRKTGIKITFAIIYVLIVSLLLFLSIIIAINFASKLTKPIVNLI
;
A
#
# COMPACT_ATOMS: atom_id res chain seq x y z
N LYS A 1 34.03 -30.59 60.88
CA LYS A 1 32.71 -30.75 60.22
C LYS A 1 31.83 -29.49 60.36
N LEU A 2 31.66 -28.88 61.54
CA LEU A 2 30.82 -27.67 61.71
C LEU A 2 31.26 -26.44 60.87
N GLY A 3 32.56 -26.19 60.69
CA GLY A 3 33.03 -25.04 59.89
C GLY A 3 32.67 -25.10 58.39
N SER A 4 32.49 -26.31 57.83
CA SER A 4 32.12 -26.52 56.43
C SER A 4 30.63 -26.22 56.18
N GLU A 5 29.75 -26.63 57.10
CA GLU A 5 28.31 -26.39 56.98
C GLU A 5 27.96 -24.90 57.14
N VAL A 6 28.67 -24.22 58.04
CA VAL A 6 28.53 -22.78 58.27
C VAL A 6 28.99 -21.99 57.04
N ASN A 7 30.13 -22.34 56.44
CA ASN A 7 30.65 -21.66 55.24
C ASN A 7 29.73 -21.86 54.02
N LEU A 8 29.20 -23.07 53.84
CA LEU A 8 28.29 -23.41 52.72
C LEU A 8 26.96 -22.66 52.83
N LYS A 9 26.43 -22.51 54.05
CA LYS A 9 25.24 -21.70 54.34
C LYS A 9 25.47 -20.24 53.94
N TYR A 10 26.63 -19.65 54.26
CA TYR A 10 26.96 -18.27 53.89
C TYR A 10 27.15 -18.07 52.38
N ILE A 11 27.80 -19.01 51.70
CA ILE A 11 27.98 -18.97 50.24
C ILE A 11 26.61 -19.01 49.54
N LEU A 12 25.68 -19.87 49.99
CA LEU A 12 24.33 -19.94 49.44
C LEU A 12 23.54 -18.66 49.66
N TYR A 13 23.60 -18.05 50.84
CA TYR A 13 22.93 -16.78 51.12
C TYR A 13 23.51 -15.60 50.32
N PHE A 14 24.83 -15.49 50.23
CA PHE A 14 25.51 -14.43 49.47
C PHE A 14 25.23 -14.57 47.96
N SER A 15 25.34 -15.79 47.44
CA SER A 15 25.04 -16.10 46.04
C SER A 15 23.58 -15.77 45.72
N SER A 16 22.62 -16.23 46.54
CA SER A 16 21.20 -15.95 46.32
C SER A 16 20.88 -14.45 46.34
N THR A 17 21.49 -13.69 47.24
CA THR A 17 21.24 -12.23 47.37
C THR A 17 21.75 -11.43 46.16
N THR A 18 22.83 -11.89 45.52
CA THR A 18 23.44 -11.22 44.36
C THR A 18 22.84 -11.68 43.04
N LEU A 19 22.56 -12.99 42.94
CA LEU A 19 22.25 -13.67 41.70
C LEU A 19 20.76 -13.59 41.36
N LEU A 20 19.89 -13.61 42.37
CA LEU A 20 18.43 -13.52 42.22
C LEU A 20 17.96 -12.18 41.58
N PRO A 21 18.39 -10.99 42.04
CA PRO A 21 18.03 -9.74 41.36
C PRO A 21 18.61 -9.65 39.94
N SER A 22 19.81 -10.19 39.71
CA SER A 22 20.43 -10.24 38.37
C SER A 22 19.63 -11.09 37.38
N ILE A 23 19.11 -12.24 37.82
CA ILE A 23 18.22 -13.10 37.02
C ILE A 23 16.92 -12.37 36.69
N ILE A 24 16.31 -11.68 37.66
CA ILE A 24 15.06 -10.93 37.44
C ILE A 24 15.28 -9.82 36.40
N ILE A 25 16.38 -9.07 36.50
CA ILE A 25 16.75 -8.04 35.52
C ILE A 25 16.93 -8.66 34.13
N ALA A 26 17.65 -9.77 34.00
CA ALA A 26 17.88 -10.44 32.73
C ALA A 26 16.58 -10.97 32.11
N ALA A 27 15.71 -11.60 32.92
CA ALA A 27 14.41 -12.09 32.47
C ALA A 27 13.50 -10.94 32.01
N PHE A 28 13.45 -9.85 32.77
CA PHE A 28 12.67 -8.67 32.41
C PHE A 28 13.22 -8.00 31.14
N SER A 29 14.54 -7.93 30.99
CA SER A 29 15.20 -7.40 29.79
C SER A 29 14.89 -8.24 28.55
N LEU A 30 14.90 -9.57 28.66
CA LEU A 30 14.54 -10.48 27.57
C LEU A 30 13.08 -10.32 27.15
N ILE A 31 12.16 -10.24 28.11
CA ILE A 31 10.73 -10.01 27.83
C ILE A 31 10.54 -8.63 27.18
N LEU A 32 11.16 -7.59 27.73
CA LEU A 32 11.04 -6.22 27.22
C LEU A 32 11.60 -6.08 25.80
N PHE A 33 12.73 -6.72 25.51
CA PHE A 33 13.33 -6.73 24.18
C PHE A 33 12.44 -7.46 23.17
N ASN A 34 11.94 -8.65 23.53
CA ASN A 34 11.08 -9.46 22.67
C ASN A 34 9.71 -8.79 22.40
N VAL A 35 9.09 -8.20 23.43
CA VAL A 35 7.78 -7.54 23.29
C VAL A 35 7.91 -6.15 22.66
N GLY A 36 8.93 -5.37 23.03
CA GLY A 36 9.06 -3.96 22.65
C GLY A 36 9.58 -3.71 21.24
N LEU A 37 10.48 -4.56 20.72
CA LEU A 37 11.07 -4.40 19.38
C LEU A 37 10.39 -5.28 18.33
N GLN A 38 10.06 -6.53 18.67
CA GLN A 38 9.72 -7.53 17.65
C GLN A 38 8.25 -7.53 17.25
N ARG A 39 7.34 -7.05 18.13
CA ARG A 39 5.89 -7.02 17.85
C ARG A 39 5.37 -5.69 17.29
N TYR A 40 6.17 -4.63 17.33
CA TYR A 40 5.69 -3.26 17.08
C TYR A 40 6.13 -2.72 15.70
N PHE A 41 5.72 -3.34 14.58
CA PHE A 41 5.58 -2.68 13.25
C PHE A 41 6.65 -2.82 12.14
N ASP A 42 7.37 -3.94 11.98
CA ASP A 42 8.30 -4.00 10.81
C ASP A 42 7.80 -4.85 9.63
N ASP A 43 7.29 -6.07 9.83
CA ASP A 43 7.11 -6.95 8.65
C ASP A 43 5.66 -7.03 8.13
N LYS A 44 4.68 -7.19 9.01
CA LYS A 44 3.29 -7.46 8.58
C LYS A 44 2.60 -6.24 7.97
N MET A 45 2.79 -5.05 8.55
CA MET A 45 2.20 -3.81 8.03
C MET A 45 2.89 -3.34 6.75
N LYS A 46 4.23 -3.40 6.69
CA LYS A 46 5.00 -3.06 5.48
C LYS A 46 4.66 -3.98 4.30
N SER A 47 4.51 -5.28 4.55
CA SER A 47 4.11 -6.26 3.54
C SER A 47 2.70 -6.02 3.00
N ILE A 48 1.72 -5.78 3.88
CA ILE A 48 0.33 -5.50 3.46
C ILE A 48 0.27 -4.22 2.61
N VAL A 49 0.94 -3.14 3.04
CA VAL A 49 0.92 -1.86 2.34
C VAL A 49 1.60 -1.93 0.97
N ASN A 50 2.78 -2.57 0.88
CA ASN A 50 3.48 -2.71 -0.40
C ASN A 50 2.70 -3.58 -1.40
N ASN A 51 2.14 -4.71 -0.94
CA ASN A 51 1.37 -5.61 -1.78
C ASN A 51 0.10 -4.92 -2.34
N SER A 52 -0.56 -4.07 -1.54
CA SER A 52 -1.72 -3.29 -1.99
C SER A 52 -1.36 -2.26 -3.07
N SER A 53 -0.20 -1.60 -2.97
CA SER A 53 0.26 -0.65 -4.00
C SER A 53 0.60 -1.37 -5.32
N GLU A 54 1.25 -2.52 -5.24
CA GLU A 54 1.60 -3.33 -6.41
C GLU A 54 0.36 -3.87 -7.11
N LEU A 55 -0.61 -4.40 -6.37
CA LEU A 55 -1.89 -4.86 -6.92
C LEU A 55 -2.63 -3.74 -7.65
N ALA A 56 -2.66 -2.54 -7.07
CA ALA A 56 -3.36 -1.42 -7.67
C ALA A 56 -2.66 -0.87 -8.92
N LYS A 57 -1.31 -0.86 -8.96
CA LYS A 57 -0.54 -0.58 -10.17
C LYS A 57 -0.80 -1.62 -11.26
N ASN A 58 -0.80 -2.91 -10.90
CA ASN A 58 -1.10 -4.00 -11.83
C ASN A 58 -2.50 -3.90 -12.41
N TYR A 59 -3.50 -3.51 -11.61
CA TYR A 59 -4.85 -3.26 -12.11
C TYR A 59 -4.89 -2.12 -13.13
N VAL A 60 -4.22 -0.99 -12.84
CA VAL A 60 -4.14 0.14 -13.79
C VAL A 60 -3.50 -0.29 -15.11
N GLU A 61 -2.39 -1.03 -15.05
CA GLU A 61 -1.74 -1.56 -16.26
C GLU A 61 -2.63 -2.56 -17.02
N GLN A 62 -3.36 -3.43 -16.32
CA GLN A 62 -4.33 -4.34 -16.95
C GLN A 62 -5.45 -3.57 -17.65
N THR A 63 -6.02 -2.55 -17.02
CA THR A 63 -7.04 -1.70 -17.64
C THR A 63 -6.49 -0.99 -18.88
N ARG A 64 -5.26 -0.48 -18.81
CA ARG A 64 -4.56 0.16 -19.93
C ARG A 64 -4.28 -0.77 -21.09
N ASN A 65 -3.96 -2.04 -20.84
CA ASN A 65 -3.74 -3.02 -21.90
C ASN A 65 -5.06 -3.51 -22.50
N SER A 66 -6.13 -3.59 -21.69
CA SER A 66 -7.45 -4.01 -22.17
C SER A 66 -8.02 -3.05 -23.20
N ILE A 67 -7.90 -1.72 -23.01
CA ILE A 67 -8.51 -0.76 -23.94
C ILE A 67 -7.91 -0.83 -25.35
N GLU A 68 -6.61 -1.15 -25.45
CA GLU A 68 -5.91 -1.28 -26.73
C GLU A 68 -6.38 -2.54 -27.49
N ALA A 69 -6.56 -3.65 -26.79
CA ALA A 69 -7.15 -4.84 -27.37
C ALA A 69 -8.62 -4.60 -27.81
N ASP A 70 -9.39 -3.89 -26.98
CA ASP A 70 -10.79 -3.58 -27.23
C ASP A 70 -10.97 -2.73 -28.49
N ILE A 71 -10.16 -1.67 -28.66
CA ILE A 71 -10.22 -0.81 -29.85
C ILE A 71 -9.80 -1.56 -31.11
N LEU A 72 -8.74 -2.40 -31.05
CA LEU A 72 -8.29 -3.19 -32.20
C LEU A 72 -9.39 -4.12 -32.71
N LEU A 73 -10.05 -4.85 -31.80
CA LEU A 73 -11.15 -5.73 -32.17
C LEU A 73 -12.36 -4.94 -32.69
N MET A 74 -12.64 -3.78 -32.09
CA MET A 74 -13.77 -2.93 -32.50
C MET A 74 -13.56 -2.32 -33.88
N VAL A 75 -12.32 -1.97 -34.25
CA VAL A 75 -11.97 -1.53 -35.61
C VAL A 75 -12.31 -2.58 -36.64
N LEU A 76 -12.02 -3.86 -36.37
CA LEU A 76 -12.35 -4.96 -37.28
C LEU A 76 -13.86 -5.05 -37.49
N ASP A 77 -14.63 -5.02 -36.41
CA ASP A 77 -16.09 -5.10 -36.45
C ASP A 77 -16.72 -3.90 -37.19
N ILE A 78 -16.19 -2.70 -36.96
CA ILE A 78 -16.69 -1.45 -37.55
C ILE A 78 -16.31 -1.33 -39.02
N ASN A 79 -15.05 -1.60 -39.40
CA ASN A 79 -14.60 -1.50 -40.80
C ASN A 79 -15.36 -2.47 -41.71
N ASN A 80 -15.72 -3.66 -41.21
CA ASN A 80 -16.51 -4.65 -41.93
C ASN A 80 -17.96 -4.23 -42.19
N GLN A 81 -18.44 -3.19 -41.51
CA GLN A 81 -19.83 -2.71 -41.56
C GLN A 81 -19.91 -1.26 -42.08
N SER A 82 -18.88 -0.79 -42.79
CA SER A 82 -18.81 0.56 -43.36
C SER A 82 -19.96 0.88 -44.33
N ALA A 83 -20.41 -0.07 -45.15
CA ALA A 83 -21.57 0.12 -46.02
C ALA A 83 -22.84 0.48 -45.23
N LEU A 84 -23.05 -0.19 -44.08
CA LEU A 84 -24.20 0.05 -43.22
C LEU A 84 -24.22 1.47 -42.63
N TYR A 85 -23.05 2.07 -42.41
CA TYR A 85 -22.94 3.46 -41.94
C TYR A 85 -23.57 4.43 -42.95
N TYR A 86 -23.28 4.27 -44.25
CA TYR A 86 -23.80 5.15 -45.30
C TYR A 86 -25.25 4.82 -45.69
N GLU A 87 -25.64 3.55 -45.65
CA GLU A 87 -26.98 3.10 -46.03
C GLU A 87 -28.03 3.34 -44.92
N ASN A 88 -27.66 3.08 -43.66
CA ASN A 88 -28.58 3.17 -42.53
C ASN A 88 -27.85 3.57 -41.23
N PRO A 89 -27.58 4.88 -41.04
CA PRO A 89 -26.88 5.40 -39.87
C PRO A 89 -27.51 5.00 -38.53
N LYS A 90 -28.84 4.86 -38.46
CA LYS A 90 -29.54 4.43 -37.24
C LYS A 90 -29.19 2.98 -36.87
N ARG A 91 -29.18 2.08 -37.86
CA ARG A 91 -28.82 0.68 -37.63
C ARG A 91 -27.32 0.54 -37.32
N PHE A 92 -26.48 1.38 -37.91
CA PHE A 92 -25.07 1.45 -37.56
C PHE A 92 -24.86 1.96 -36.12
N LEU A 93 -25.63 2.95 -35.65
CA LEU A 93 -25.59 3.38 -34.25
C LEU A 93 -25.95 2.26 -33.27
N ASN A 94 -26.91 1.39 -33.63
CA ASN A 94 -27.23 0.22 -32.82
C ASN A 94 -26.04 -0.76 -32.75
N LEU A 95 -25.32 -0.96 -33.86
CA LEU A 95 -24.09 -1.75 -33.88
C LEU A 95 -23.03 -1.11 -32.96
N LEU A 96 -22.80 0.19 -33.08
CA LEU A 96 -21.87 0.95 -32.24
C LEU A 96 -22.21 0.79 -30.75
N THR A 97 -23.51 0.83 -30.42
CA THR A 97 -24.04 0.62 -29.07
C THR A 97 -23.76 -0.81 -28.57
N SER A 98 -24.01 -1.83 -29.39
CA SER A 98 -23.69 -3.22 -29.05
C SER A 98 -22.19 -3.42 -28.80
N GLN A 99 -21.35 -2.78 -29.62
CA GLN A 99 -19.90 -2.83 -29.48
C GLN A 99 -19.43 -2.18 -28.16
N ARG A 100 -20.01 -1.03 -27.78
CA ARG A 100 -19.77 -0.36 -26.49
C ARG A 100 -20.15 -1.26 -25.31
N LEU A 101 -21.34 -1.86 -25.36
CA LEU A 101 -21.85 -2.71 -24.29
C LEU A 101 -21.03 -4.00 -24.12
N LEU A 102 -20.69 -4.67 -25.23
CA LEU A 102 -19.89 -5.90 -25.22
C LEU A 102 -18.54 -5.72 -24.54
N ARG A 103 -17.90 -4.57 -24.80
CA ARG A 103 -16.58 -4.22 -24.26
C ARG A 103 -16.65 -3.41 -22.97
N ARG A 104 -17.83 -3.15 -22.42
CA ARG A 104 -18.02 -2.32 -21.21
C ARG A 104 -17.27 -0.98 -21.30
N LEU A 105 -17.45 -0.30 -22.42
CA LEU A 105 -16.91 1.03 -22.65
C LEU A 105 -17.90 2.07 -22.12
N ASP A 106 -17.38 3.14 -21.53
CA ASP A 106 -18.19 4.23 -21.01
C ASP A 106 -18.61 5.18 -22.14
N GLU A 107 -17.70 5.40 -23.08
CA GLU A 107 -17.97 6.21 -24.26
C GLU A 107 -17.37 5.57 -25.51
N VAL A 108 -18.10 5.69 -26.61
CA VAL A 108 -17.63 5.38 -27.96
C VAL A 108 -18.07 6.51 -28.87
N HIS A 109 -17.12 7.07 -29.60
CA HIS A 109 -17.33 8.15 -30.55
C HIS A 109 -16.71 7.80 -31.89
N LEU A 110 -17.38 8.20 -32.95
CA LEU A 110 -16.79 8.43 -34.26
C LEU A 110 -16.57 9.93 -34.39
N ILE A 111 -15.34 10.33 -34.66
CA ILE A 111 -14.93 11.73 -34.75
C ILE A 111 -14.17 12.01 -36.04
N ASP A 112 -14.19 13.26 -36.50
CA ASP A 112 -13.34 13.69 -37.62
C ASP A 112 -11.93 14.11 -37.17
N SER A 113 -11.06 14.45 -38.12
CA SER A 113 -9.70 14.95 -37.83
C SER A 113 -9.67 16.27 -37.06
N SER A 114 -10.78 17.01 -37.03
CA SER A 114 -10.96 18.23 -36.24
C SER A 114 -11.57 17.96 -34.85
N ALA A 115 -11.64 16.69 -34.46
CA ALA A 115 -12.25 16.20 -33.22
C ALA A 115 -13.75 16.53 -33.06
N ASN A 116 -14.46 16.80 -34.14
CA ASN A 116 -15.91 16.94 -34.11
C ASN A 116 -16.57 15.56 -34.01
N ILE A 117 -17.61 15.45 -33.19
CA ILE A 117 -18.37 14.21 -33.05
C ILE A 117 -19.27 14.01 -34.25
N ILE A 118 -19.04 12.92 -34.98
CA ILE A 118 -19.88 12.46 -36.10
C ILE A 118 -21.00 11.57 -35.55
N MET A 119 -20.66 10.65 -34.65
CA MET A 119 -21.61 9.72 -34.02
C MET A 119 -21.11 9.35 -32.64
N SER A 120 -22.02 9.20 -31.67
CA SER A 120 -21.62 8.90 -30.29
C SER A 120 -22.62 7.99 -29.60
N ASN A 121 -22.11 7.15 -28.69
CA ASN A 121 -22.89 6.45 -27.69
C ASN A 121 -22.14 6.50 -26.34
N ILE A 122 -22.80 7.02 -25.31
CA ILE A 122 -22.21 7.23 -23.97
C ILE A 122 -23.13 6.66 -22.89
N VAL A 123 -22.54 6.27 -21.75
CA VAL A 123 -23.29 5.81 -20.57
C VAL A 123 -23.95 6.97 -19.84
N ASP A 124 -23.19 8.02 -19.52
CA ASP A 124 -23.66 9.18 -18.77
C ASP A 124 -23.72 10.41 -19.69
N PRO A 125 -24.92 10.91 -20.03
CA PRO A 125 -25.09 12.07 -20.89
C PRO A 125 -24.67 13.40 -20.25
N ASN A 126 -24.41 13.43 -18.94
CA ASN A 126 -23.97 14.64 -18.24
C ASN A 126 -22.46 14.86 -18.31
N ILE A 127 -21.69 13.87 -18.80
CA ILE A 127 -20.25 13.99 -18.97
C ILE A 127 -19.96 14.77 -20.24
N ASN A 128 -19.16 15.82 -20.11
CA ASN A 128 -18.71 16.61 -21.26
C ASN A 128 -17.71 15.81 -22.10
N PHE A 129 -17.88 15.88 -23.41
CA PHE A 129 -16.90 15.33 -24.35
C PHE A 129 -15.54 16.04 -24.16
N VAL A 130 -14.49 15.23 -24.08
CA VAL A 130 -13.10 15.72 -24.08
C VAL A 130 -12.44 15.16 -25.32
N PRO A 131 -11.93 16.00 -26.24
CA PRO A 131 -11.32 15.54 -27.47
C PRO A 131 -9.96 14.86 -27.22
N PRO A 132 -9.50 13.97 -28.11
CA PRO A 132 -8.12 13.50 -28.12
C PRO A 132 -7.13 14.66 -28.32
N THR A 133 -5.88 14.46 -27.91
CA THR A 133 -4.80 15.42 -28.19
C THR A 133 -4.44 15.41 -29.68
N GLU A 134 -3.93 16.53 -30.20
CA GLU A 134 -3.47 16.62 -31.60
C GLU A 134 -2.40 15.55 -31.91
N GLU A 135 -1.46 15.34 -30.99
CA GLU A 135 -0.43 14.28 -31.11
C GLU A 135 -1.06 12.88 -31.30
N ALA A 136 -2.20 12.60 -30.66
CA ALA A 136 -2.85 11.31 -30.82
C ALA A 136 -3.41 11.11 -32.22
N PHE A 137 -3.90 12.18 -32.86
CA PHE A 137 -4.32 12.11 -34.26
C PHE A 137 -3.14 11.80 -35.16
N ASP A 138 -2.01 12.51 -35.00
CA ASP A 138 -0.80 12.32 -35.81
C ASP A 138 -0.28 10.89 -35.74
N VAL A 139 -0.16 10.32 -34.54
CA VAL A 139 0.32 8.93 -34.37
C VAL A 139 -0.68 7.91 -34.93
N SER A 140 -1.99 8.19 -34.87
CA SER A 140 -3.02 7.28 -35.35
C SER A 140 -3.14 7.20 -36.87
N LEU A 141 -2.49 8.10 -37.61
CA LEU A 141 -2.51 8.15 -39.09
C LEU A 141 -1.99 6.87 -39.73
N ASP A 142 -1.06 6.17 -39.07
CA ASP A 142 -0.52 4.87 -39.50
C ASP A 142 -1.52 3.71 -39.33
N GLY A 143 -2.76 3.98 -38.91
CA GLY A 143 -3.79 2.98 -38.63
C GLY A 143 -3.53 2.18 -37.34
N LYS A 144 -2.53 2.58 -36.55
CA LYS A 144 -2.23 1.99 -35.25
C LYS A 144 -3.06 2.69 -34.16
N PRO A 145 -3.65 1.94 -33.22
CA PRO A 145 -4.30 2.56 -32.08
C PRO A 145 -3.31 3.31 -31.21
N VAL A 146 -3.75 4.48 -30.74
CA VAL A 146 -2.99 5.33 -29.83
C VAL A 146 -3.70 5.36 -28.50
N ARG A 147 -3.00 4.93 -27.45
CA ARG A 147 -3.51 4.99 -26.08
C ARG A 147 -3.26 6.38 -25.50
N ILE A 148 -4.31 6.98 -24.96
CA ILE A 148 -4.29 8.28 -24.30
C ILE A 148 -4.69 8.04 -22.85
N SER A 149 -3.74 8.19 -21.93
CA SER A 149 -3.97 8.04 -20.49
C SER A 149 -3.78 9.39 -19.82
N ASP A 150 -4.81 9.85 -19.11
CA ASP A 150 -4.74 11.04 -18.29
C ASP A 150 -4.85 10.64 -16.81
N PRO A 151 -3.74 10.74 -16.04
CA PRO A 151 -3.74 10.42 -14.61
C PRO A 151 -4.67 11.32 -13.78
N SER A 152 -4.98 12.53 -14.25
CA SER A 152 -5.76 13.50 -13.50
C SER A 152 -7.28 13.27 -13.60
N THR A 153 -7.75 12.75 -14.74
CA THR A 153 -9.17 12.53 -15.02
C THR A 153 -9.61 11.08 -14.78
N ASN A 154 -8.71 10.20 -14.32
CA ASN A 154 -8.94 8.76 -14.14
C ASN A 154 -9.54 8.09 -15.39
N ARG A 155 -9.18 8.61 -16.56
CA ARG A 155 -9.73 8.25 -17.85
C ARG A 155 -8.63 7.60 -18.68
N THR A 156 -8.95 6.40 -19.18
CA THR A 156 -8.13 5.75 -20.21
C THR A 156 -8.92 5.79 -21.50
N SER A 157 -8.30 6.24 -22.58
CA SER A 157 -8.94 6.30 -23.88
C SER A 157 -8.00 5.83 -24.97
N ALA A 158 -8.57 5.48 -26.13
CA ALA A 158 -7.80 5.08 -27.28
C ALA A 158 -8.42 5.64 -28.56
N LEU A 159 -7.56 6.01 -29.50
CA LEU A 159 -7.92 6.60 -30.80
C LEU A 159 -7.31 5.78 -31.93
N VAL A 160 -8.04 5.56 -33.01
CA VAL A 160 -7.52 4.92 -34.22
C VAL A 160 -8.25 5.42 -35.46
N LYS A 161 -7.50 5.62 -36.54
CA LYS A 161 -8.08 5.96 -37.85
C LYS A 161 -8.80 4.76 -38.46
N LEU A 162 -10.01 4.97 -38.97
CA LEU A 162 -10.75 3.94 -39.70
C LEU A 162 -10.42 4.00 -41.19
N ASN A 163 -10.19 2.84 -41.82
CA ASN A 163 -9.73 2.76 -43.22
C ASN A 163 -10.87 2.86 -44.23
N ASN A 164 -12.07 2.41 -43.86
CA ASN A 164 -13.23 2.31 -44.77
C ASN A 164 -14.21 3.50 -44.62
N PHE A 165 -13.77 4.57 -43.97
CA PHE A 165 -14.58 5.74 -43.66
C PHE A 165 -13.85 7.02 -44.09
N ILE A 166 -14.60 8.04 -44.49
CA ILE A 166 -14.02 9.33 -44.89
C ILE A 166 -13.70 10.12 -43.64
N ASP A 167 -12.42 10.45 -43.46
CA ASP A 167 -11.89 11.24 -42.34
C ASP A 167 -12.53 10.89 -40.98
N THR A 168 -12.56 9.61 -40.63
CA THR A 168 -13.22 9.15 -39.41
C THR A 168 -12.25 8.37 -38.54
N TYR A 169 -12.27 8.71 -37.26
CA TYR A 169 -11.52 8.04 -36.21
C TYR A 169 -12.49 7.40 -35.24
N LEU A 170 -12.17 6.19 -34.82
CA LEU A 170 -12.83 5.55 -33.68
C LEU A 170 -12.13 6.00 -32.41
N TYR A 171 -12.92 6.59 -31.51
CA TYR A 171 -12.46 7.04 -30.22
C TYR A 171 -13.25 6.35 -29.11
N ILE A 172 -12.55 5.61 -28.24
CA ILE A 172 -13.19 4.89 -27.14
C ILE A 172 -12.64 5.35 -25.79
N VAL A 173 -13.50 5.35 -24.78
CA VAL A 173 -13.19 5.82 -23.44
C VAL A 173 -13.67 4.81 -22.40
N ARG A 174 -12.81 4.58 -21.41
CA ARG A 174 -13.13 3.84 -20.18
C ARG A 174 -12.64 4.63 -18.97
N PHE A 175 -13.55 4.88 -18.04
CA PHE A 175 -13.25 5.43 -16.73
C PHE A 175 -12.77 4.32 -15.80
N MET A 176 -11.85 4.67 -14.90
CA MET A 176 -11.47 3.78 -13.82
C MET A 176 -12.61 3.66 -12.80
N ASP A 177 -12.84 2.45 -12.29
CA ASP A 177 -13.86 2.21 -11.28
C ASP A 177 -13.60 3.11 -10.03
N PRO A 178 -14.59 3.90 -9.57
CA PRO A 178 -14.48 4.72 -8.36
C PRO A 178 -14.01 3.97 -7.13
N ASN A 179 -14.37 2.69 -6.99
CA ASN A 179 -13.92 1.85 -5.89
C ASN A 179 -12.41 1.61 -5.96
N VAL A 180 -11.87 1.43 -7.17
CA VAL A 180 -10.43 1.29 -7.41
C VAL A 180 -9.70 2.60 -7.16
N ILE A 181 -10.25 3.74 -7.63
CA ILE A 181 -9.72 5.08 -7.33
C ILE A 181 -9.63 5.30 -5.82
N ASN A 182 -10.71 4.99 -5.11
CA ASN A 182 -10.79 5.13 -3.66
C ASN A 182 -9.81 4.19 -2.94
N TYR A 183 -9.68 2.95 -3.39
CA TYR A 183 -8.70 2.00 -2.85
C TYR A 183 -7.26 2.48 -3.05
N LEU A 184 -6.94 2.99 -4.24
CA LEU A 184 -5.64 3.60 -4.55
C LEU A 184 -5.33 4.77 -3.62
N LYS A 185 -6.30 5.67 -3.43
CA LYS A 185 -6.17 6.84 -2.55
C LYS A 185 -5.98 6.42 -1.09
N GLN A 186 -6.83 5.56 -0.56
CA GLN A 186 -6.73 5.05 0.81
C GLN A 186 -5.41 4.33 1.05
N THR A 187 -4.94 3.55 0.08
CA THR A 187 -3.64 2.89 0.17
C THR A 187 -2.53 3.93 0.22
N GLY A 188 -2.52 4.90 -0.69
CA GLY A 188 -1.54 6.00 -0.72
C GLY A 188 -1.47 6.79 0.59
N ASP A 189 -2.63 7.17 1.13
CA ASP A 189 -2.74 7.88 2.40
C ASP A 189 -2.20 7.01 3.55
N ALA A 190 -2.53 5.71 3.59
CA ALA A 190 -2.01 4.78 4.58
C ALA A 190 -0.48 4.58 4.46
N ILE A 191 0.09 4.59 3.25
CA ILE A 191 1.54 4.55 3.02
C ILE A 191 2.20 5.79 3.65
N SER A 192 1.68 6.98 3.33
CA SER A 192 2.23 8.25 3.82
C SER A 192 2.14 8.34 5.35
N PHE A 193 1.04 7.85 5.94
CA PHE A 193 0.88 7.74 7.37
C PHE A 193 1.90 6.76 7.98
N TYR A 194 2.07 5.57 7.40
CA TYR A 194 3.07 4.59 7.88
C TYR A 194 4.48 5.18 7.92
N TYR A 195 4.93 5.83 6.84
CA TYR A 195 6.27 6.42 6.79
C TYR A 195 6.41 7.64 7.72
N SER A 196 5.38 8.48 7.87
CA SER A 196 5.44 9.60 8.83
C SER A 196 5.48 9.14 10.30
N VAL A 197 4.88 8.00 10.63
CA VAL A 197 4.95 7.39 11.96
C VAL A 197 6.27 6.64 12.17
N GLN A 198 6.85 6.06 11.12
CA GLN A 198 8.20 5.46 11.14
C GLN A 198 9.26 6.48 11.59
N ASP A 199 9.19 7.73 11.14
CA ASP A 199 10.14 8.78 11.53
C ASP A 199 9.99 9.23 13.00
N ARG A 200 8.86 8.92 13.66
CA ARG A 200 8.63 9.18 15.09
C ARG A 200 9.06 8.02 16.00
N LYS A 201 9.62 6.93 15.46
CA LYS A 201 10.09 5.74 16.23
C LYS A 201 11.16 6.09 17.28
N THR A 202 11.85 7.22 17.15
CA THR A 202 12.89 7.68 18.10
C THR A 202 12.31 7.96 19.49
N GLY A 203 11.11 8.54 19.60
CA GLY A 203 10.49 8.89 20.89
C GLY A 203 10.11 7.65 21.70
N ILE A 204 9.54 6.64 21.06
CA ILE A 204 9.13 5.39 21.74
C ILE A 204 10.35 4.64 22.29
N LYS A 205 11.44 4.56 21.51
CA LYS A 205 12.70 3.94 21.96
C LYS A 205 13.28 4.65 23.18
N ILE A 206 13.24 5.99 23.21
CA ILE A 206 13.72 6.80 24.34
C ILE A 206 12.88 6.54 25.59
N THR A 207 11.54 6.54 25.48
CA THR A 207 10.65 6.26 26.63
C THR A 207 10.89 4.87 27.21
N PHE A 208 11.04 3.85 26.36
CA PHE A 208 11.36 2.49 26.82
C PHE A 208 12.73 2.42 27.52
N ALA A 209 13.75 3.13 27.01
CA ALA A 209 15.05 3.20 27.65
C ALA A 209 14.98 3.86 29.04
N ILE A 210 14.20 4.94 29.19
CA ILE A 210 13.99 5.61 30.48
C ILE A 210 13.29 4.68 31.49
N ILE A 211 12.22 4.00 31.06
CA ILE A 211 11.50 3.03 31.91
C ILE A 211 12.43 1.89 32.33
N TYR A 212 13.25 1.38 31.41
CA TYR A 212 14.23 0.34 31.71
C TYR A 212 15.24 0.80 32.77
N VAL A 213 15.85 1.97 32.60
CA VAL A 213 16.82 2.53 33.56
C VAL A 213 16.17 2.73 34.93
N LEU A 214 14.92 3.20 34.99
CA LEU A 214 14.17 3.35 36.24
C LEU A 214 13.96 2.02 36.96
N ILE A 215 13.46 1.00 36.26
CA ILE A 215 13.19 -0.32 36.85
C ILE A 215 14.48 -0.99 37.31
N VAL A 216 15.53 -0.97 36.49
CA VAL A 216 16.83 -1.55 36.85
C VAL A 216 17.42 -0.83 38.06
N SER A 217 17.36 0.50 38.10
CA SER A 217 17.85 1.27 39.25
C SER A 217 17.09 0.94 40.52
N LEU A 218 15.77 0.78 40.45
CA LEU A 218 14.94 0.40 41.61
C LEU A 218 15.30 -1.00 42.13
N LEU A 219 15.49 -1.97 41.23
CA LEU A 219 15.91 -3.33 41.58
C LEU A 219 17.31 -3.37 42.19
N LEU A 220 18.25 -2.58 41.65
CA LEU A 220 19.60 -2.44 42.20
C LEU A 220 19.56 -1.84 43.61
N PHE A 221 18.76 -0.79 43.83
CA PHE A 221 18.62 -0.18 45.14
C PHE A 221 18.05 -1.16 46.17
N LEU A 222 17.02 -1.94 45.78
CA LEU A 222 16.45 -2.99 46.61
C LEU A 222 17.49 -4.07 46.94
N SER A 223 18.30 -4.48 45.97
CA SER A 223 19.39 -5.44 46.17
C SER A 223 20.43 -4.92 47.16
N ILE A 224 20.83 -3.64 47.07
CA ILE A 224 21.78 -3.01 48.00
C ILE A 224 21.21 -3.01 49.43
N ILE A 225 19.94 -2.64 49.60
CA ILE A 225 19.30 -2.64 50.94
C ILE A 225 19.30 -4.05 51.55
N ILE A 226 18.93 -5.06 50.75
CA ILE A 226 18.93 -6.45 51.20
C ILE A 226 20.35 -6.88 51.59
N ALA A 227 21.36 -6.52 50.78
CA ALA A 227 22.76 -6.82 51.06
C ALA A 227 23.29 -6.15 52.34
N ILE A 228 22.97 -4.87 52.57
CA ILE A 228 23.36 -4.13 53.78
C ILE A 228 22.69 -4.73 55.03
N ASN A 229 21.39 -5.03 54.95
CA ASN A 229 20.66 -5.67 56.05
C ASN A 229 21.24 -7.05 56.37
N PHE A 230 21.62 -7.80 55.34
CA PHE A 230 22.29 -9.09 55.49
C PHE A 230 23.66 -8.95 56.16
N ALA A 231 24.52 -8.05 55.66
CA ALA A 231 25.83 -7.78 56.24
C ALA A 231 25.72 -7.35 57.70
N SER A 232 24.81 -6.44 58.02
CA SER A 232 24.57 -5.97 59.40
C SER A 232 24.13 -7.08 60.35
N LYS A 233 23.28 -8.01 59.86
CA LYS A 233 22.83 -9.17 60.64
C LYS A 233 23.95 -10.19 60.87
N LEU A 234 24.88 -10.30 59.93
CA LEU A 234 26.06 -11.16 60.03
C LEU A 234 27.10 -10.59 61.01
N THR A 235 27.35 -9.29 60.97
CA THR A 235 28.41 -8.64 61.77
C THR A 235 28.00 -8.40 63.23
N LYS A 236 26.70 -8.19 63.52
CA LYS A 236 26.18 -7.97 64.90
C LYS A 236 26.66 -8.99 65.95
N PRO A 237 26.54 -10.31 65.75
CA PRO A 237 27.00 -11.28 66.75
C PRO A 237 28.52 -11.33 66.89
N ILE A 238 29.29 -11.00 65.85
CA ILE A 238 30.76 -10.97 65.90
C ILE A 238 31.23 -9.78 66.74
N VAL A 239 30.60 -8.61 66.58
CA VAL A 239 30.92 -7.40 67.35
C VAL A 239 30.56 -7.56 68.84
N ASN A 240 29.51 -8.33 69.17
CA ASN A 240 29.15 -8.62 70.57
C ASN A 240 30.06 -9.65 71.27
N LEU A 241 31.03 -10.23 70.56
CA LEU A 241 32.02 -11.20 71.08
C LEU A 241 33.41 -10.58 71.28
N ILE A 242 33.60 -9.31 70.90
CA ILE A 242 34.80 -8.49 71.09
C ILE A 242 34.51 -7.50 72.21
#